data_AF-A0A1R1C8B4-F1
#
_entry.id   AF-A0A1R1C8B4-F1
#
_cell.length_a   1.000
_cell.length_b   1.000
_cell.length_c   1.000
_cell.angle_alpha   90.00
_cell.angle_beta   90.00
_cell.angle_gamma   90.00
#
_symmetry.space_group_name_H-M   'P 1'
#
loop_
_entity.id
_entity.type
_entity.pdbx_description
1 polymer ?
#
loop_
_entity_poly.entity_id
_entity_poly.type
_entity_poly.pdbx_seq_one_letter_code
_entity_poly.pdbx_strand_id
1 'polypeptide(L)' 'MKFEYTTLNKKVDSYGVSYFMDERAHLPKFNDISLIRVLNILGDQGWELVVKENPNTYILKRQLK' A
#
# COMPACT_ATOMS: atom_id res chain seq x y z
N MET A 1 6.22 -14.27 -17.10
CA MET A 1 5.30 -13.32 -16.42
C MET A 1 6.12 -12.14 -15.92
N LYS A 2 5.67 -10.90 -16.14
CA LYS A 2 6.31 -9.70 -15.61
C LYS A 2 5.48 -9.18 -14.43
N PHE A 3 6.14 -8.76 -13.37
CA PHE A 3 5.52 -8.16 -12.19
C PHE A 3 6.08 -6.75 -11.99
N GLU A 4 5.22 -5.84 -11.55
CA GLU A 4 5.65 -4.58 -10.95
C GLU A 4 5.56 -4.68 -9.43
N TYR A 5 6.42 -3.91 -8.75
CA TYR A 5 6.51 -3.87 -7.29
C TYR A 5 6.38 -2.43 -6.81
N THR A 6 5.75 -2.26 -5.66
CA THR A 6 5.63 -0.96 -5.00
C THR A 6 5.62 -1.12 -3.48
N THR A 7 5.74 0.00 -2.78
CA THR A 7 5.66 0.06 -1.32
C THR A 7 4.41 0.79 -0.87
N LEU A 8 3.67 0.17 0.04
CA LEU A 8 2.65 0.83 0.84
C LEU A 8 3.28 1.24 2.16
N ASN A 9 3.30 2.53 2.45
CA ASN A 9 3.88 3.09 3.66
C ASN A 9 2.77 3.53 4.62
N LYS A 10 2.97 3.29 5.91
CA LYS A 10 2.11 3.71 7.01
C LYS A 10 2.78 4.89 7.71
N LYS A 11 2.03 5.98 7.87
CA LYS A 11 2.41 7.11 8.72
C LYS A 11 1.40 7.25 9.85
N VAL A 12 1.91 7.45 11.05
CA VAL A 12 1.11 7.73 12.25
C VAL A 12 1.48 9.13 12.73
N ASP A 13 0.50 10.01 12.83
CA ASP A 13 0.67 11.37 13.32
C ASP A 13 -0.49 11.77 14.24
N SER A 14 -0.53 13.04 14.66
CA SER A 14 -1.55 13.57 15.57
C SER A 14 -2.98 13.46 15.02
N TYR A 15 -3.15 13.30 13.71
CA TYR A 15 -4.44 13.20 13.05
C TYR A 15 -4.89 11.75 12.84
N GLY A 16 -4.02 10.76 13.06
CA GLY A 16 -4.38 9.36 12.97
C GLY A 16 -3.38 8.53 12.17
N VAL A 17 -3.92 7.55 11.43
CA VAL A 17 -3.12 6.63 10.61
C VAL A 17 -3.42 6.90 9.15
N SER A 18 -2.36 7.07 8.36
CA SER A 18 -2.46 7.16 6.91
C SER A 18 -1.61 6.10 6.23
N TYR A 19 -2.10 5.60 5.10
CA TYR A 19 -1.38 4.69 4.21
C TYR A 19 -1.24 5.33 2.83
N PHE A 20 -0.09 5.19 2.20
CA PHE A 20 0.16 5.76 0.87
C PHE A 20 1.13 4.89 0.07
N MET A 21 0.91 4.84 -1.24
CA MET A 21 1.86 4.20 -2.16
C MET A 21 2.78 5.30 -2.68
N ASP A 22 4.09 5.16 -2.50
CA ASP A 22 5.19 6.07 -2.96
C ASP A 22 4.85 7.57 -3.14
N GLU A 23 5.40 8.45 -2.29
CA GLU A 23 5.13 9.91 -2.28
C GLU A 23 5.45 10.63 -3.60
N ARG A 24 6.22 10.01 -4.51
CA ARG A 24 6.67 10.64 -5.77
C ARG A 24 5.63 10.65 -6.88
N ALA A 25 4.62 9.79 -6.79
CA ALA A 25 3.52 9.76 -7.73
C ALA A 25 2.25 10.16 -6.99
N HIS A 26 1.33 10.86 -7.63
CA HIS A 26 0.01 11.24 -7.10
C HIS A 26 -0.89 10.02 -6.85
N LEU A 27 -0.37 9.10 -6.05
CA LEU A 27 -0.88 7.78 -5.77
C LEU A 27 -1.82 7.84 -4.57
N PRO A 28 -2.68 6.81 -4.42
CA PRO A 28 -3.74 6.87 -3.45
C PRO A 28 -3.19 6.98 -2.02
N LYS A 29 -3.74 7.95 -1.29
CA LYS A 29 -3.57 8.13 0.15
C LYS A 29 -4.86 7.75 0.85
N PHE A 30 -4.76 6.88 1.85
CA PHE A 30 -5.87 6.36 2.63
C PHE A 30 -5.72 6.84 4.06
N ASN A 31 -6.65 7.68 4.54
CA ASN A 31 -6.64 8.20 5.89
C ASN A 31 -7.72 7.50 6.73
N ASP A 32 -7.43 7.25 8.00
CA ASP A 32 -8.38 6.79 9.01
C ASP A 32 -9.14 5.49 8.66
N ILE A 33 -8.48 4.61 7.91
CA ILE A 33 -8.97 3.25 7.64
C ILE A 33 -7.92 2.20 8.03
N SER A 34 -8.40 0.99 8.36
CA SER A 34 -7.53 -0.11 8.76
C SER A 34 -6.67 -0.62 7.59
N LEU A 35 -5.48 -1.16 7.91
CA LEU A 35 -4.61 -1.81 6.93
C LEU A 35 -5.35 -2.85 6.09
N ILE A 36 -6.19 -3.68 6.71
CA ILE A 36 -6.96 -4.72 6.01
C ILE A 36 -7.84 -4.10 4.93
N ARG A 37 -8.51 -2.97 5.23
CA ARG A 37 -9.35 -2.29 4.25
C ARG A 37 -8.53 -1.71 3.10
N VAL A 38 -7.36 -1.14 3.39
CA VAL A 38 -6.42 -0.66 2.37
C VAL A 38 -5.97 -1.81 1.46
N LEU A 39 -5.55 -2.93 2.03
CA LEU A 39 -5.11 -4.10 1.28
C LEU A 39 -6.22 -4.70 0.42
N ASN A 40 -7.47 -4.72 0.89
CA ASN A 40 -8.61 -5.16 0.09
C ASN A 40 -8.84 -4.24 -1.13
N ILE A 41 -8.82 -2.92 -0.94
CA ILE A 41 -8.98 -1.95 -2.05
C ILE A 41 -7.86 -2.12 -3.09
N LEU A 42 -6.62 -2.32 -2.62
CA LEU A 42 -5.47 -2.55 -3.51
C LEU A 42 -5.56 -3.92 -4.19
N GLY A 43 -6.08 -4.94 -3.51
CA GLY A 43 -6.40 -6.26 -4.06
C GLY A 43 -7.38 -6.19 -5.22
N ASP A 44 -8.44 -5.38 -5.10
CA ASP A 44 -9.40 -5.14 -6.18
C ASP A 44 -8.74 -4.49 -7.42
N GLN A 45 -7.59 -3.82 -7.23
CA GLN A 45 -6.76 -3.23 -8.30
C GLN A 45 -5.65 -4.17 -8.81
N GLY A 46 -5.62 -5.41 -8.32
CA GLY A 46 -4.65 -6.44 -8.69
C GLY A 46 -3.34 -6.42 -7.90
N TRP A 47 -3.24 -5.62 -6.83
CA TRP A 47 -2.07 -5.64 -5.96
C TRP A 47 -2.17 -6.73 -4.90
N GLU A 48 -1.07 -7.46 -4.73
CA GLU A 48 -0.96 -8.53 -3.74
C GLU A 48 0.12 -8.19 -2.71
N LEU A 49 -0.16 -8.42 -1.43
CA LEU A 49 0.83 -8.30 -0.37
C LEU A 49 1.89 -9.39 -0.51
N VAL A 50 3.15 -8.97 -0.64
CA VAL A 50 4.30 -9.89 -0.69
C VAL A 50 4.85 -10.09 0.71
N VAL A 51 5.21 -9.00 1.37
CA VAL A 51 5.86 -9.05 2.69
C VAL A 51 5.63 -7.75 3.44
N LYS A 52 5.56 -7.85 4.77
CA LYS A 52 5.71 -6.72 5.67
C LYS A 52 7.21 -6.54 5.95
N GLU A 53 7.83 -5.56 5.31
CA GLU A 53 9.27 -5.31 5.46
C GLU A 53 9.59 -4.80 6.86
N ASN A 54 8.76 -3.89 7.38
CA ASN A 54 8.89 -3.36 8.74
C ASN A 54 7.49 -2.93 9.28
N PRO A 55 7.36 -2.44 10.53
CA PRO A 55 6.07 -2.03 11.08
C PRO A 55 5.28 -1.02 10.22
N ASN A 56 5.97 -0.23 9.40
CA ASN A 56 5.42 0.86 8.61
C ASN A 56 5.53 0.67 7.09
N THR A 57 6.19 -0.38 6.59
CA THR A 57 6.38 -0.58 5.15
C THR A 57 5.95 -1.97 4.73
N TYR A 58 5.13 -2.04 3.69
CA TYR A 58 4.58 -3.25 3.10
C TYR A 58 4.94 -3.28 1.62
N ILE A 59 5.49 -4.39 1.14
CA ILE A 59 5.84 -4.59 -0.26
C ILE A 59 4.66 -5.27 -0.96
N LEU A 60 4.21 -4.66 -2.05
CA LEU A 60 3.14 -5.19 -2.90
C LEU A 60 3.67 -5.52 -4.29
N LYS A 61 3.04 -6.48 -4.95
CA LYS A 61 3.29 -6.81 -6.36
C LYS A 61 2.00 -6.79 -7.16
N ARG A 62 2.09 -6.51 -8.46
CA ARG A 62 0.97 -6.67 -9.41
C ARG A 62 1.47 -7.31 -10.69
N GLN A 63 0.69 -8.21 -11.27
CA GLN A 63 1.04 -8.81 -12.56
C GLN A 63 0.80 -7.80 -13.70
N LEU A 64 1.82 -7.57 -14.53
CA LEU A 64 1.68 -6.79 -15.75
C LEU A 64 1.06 -7.68 -16.84
N LYS A 65 0.02 -7.16 -17.51
CA LYS A 65 -0.58 -7.80 -18.68
C LYS A 65 0.32 -7.65 -19.91
#